data_AF-A0A438VDN8-F1
#
_entry.id   AF-A0A438VDN8-F1
#
_cell.length_a   1.000
_cell.length_b   1.000
_cell.length_c   1.000
_cell.angle_alpha   90.00
_cell.angle_beta   90.00
_cell.angle_gamma   90.00
#
_symmetry.space_group_name_H-M   'P 1'
#
loop_
_entity.id
_entity.type
_entity.pdbx_description
1 polymer ?
#
loop_
_entity_poly.entity_id
_entity_poly.type
_entity_poly.pdbx_seq_one_letter_code
_entity_poly.pdbx_strand_id
1 'polypeptide(L)' 'GALPIVADVKDLKEGDMIKIYPYKGEITLNDKMVSTFKLEPETLLDEVRASGRIPLIIGRGLTNKARKFLGL' A
#
# COMPACT_ATOMS: atom_id res chain seq x y z
N GLY A 1 5.57 0.66 -7.35
CA GLY A 1 6.28 1.19 -6.18
C GLY A 1 5.42 2.14 -5.38
N ALA A 2 4.70 3.05 -6.03
CA ALA A 2 3.79 3.95 -5.34
C ALA A 2 2.59 3.23 -4.72
N LEU A 3 2.00 3.84 -3.69
CA LEU A 3 0.78 3.41 -3.02
C LEU A 3 -0.39 4.27 -3.52
N PRO A 4 -1.17 3.82 -4.53
CA PRO A 4 -2.38 4.53 -4.94
C PRO A 4 -3.44 4.44 -3.85
N ILE A 5 -4.07 5.57 -3.52
CA ILE A 5 -5.11 5.67 -2.50
C ILE A 5 -6.30 6.40 -3.12
N VAL A 6 -7.49 5.82 -2.96
CA VAL A 6 -8.77 6.46 -3.33
C VAL A 6 -9.45 6.90 -2.04
N ALA A 7 -9.60 8.20 -1.85
CA ALA A 7 -10.17 8.81 -0.65
C ALA A 7 -10.92 10.10 -1.03
N ASP A 8 -11.85 10.56 -0.17
CA ASP A 8 -12.43 11.90 -0.33
C ASP A 8 -11.34 12.95 -0.02
N VAL A 9 -11.20 13.93 -0.92
CA VAL A 9 -10.17 14.99 -0.88
C VAL A 9 -10.75 16.38 -0.61
N LYS A 10 -12.05 16.53 -0.38
CA LYS A 10 -12.70 17.85 -0.18
C LYS A 10 -12.03 18.70 0.91
N ASP A 11 -11.60 18.06 1.99
CA ASP A 11 -10.99 18.72 3.14
C ASP A 11 -9.46 18.82 3.03
N LEU A 12 -8.86 18.36 1.92
CA LEU A 12 -7.42 18.40 1.67
C LEU A 12 -7.09 19.59 0.77
N LYS A 13 -6.26 20.51 1.26
CA LYS A 13 -5.81 21.69 0.52
C LYS A 13 -4.32 21.65 0.25
N GLU A 14 -3.89 22.44 -0.73
CA GLU A 14 -2.48 22.62 -1.02
C GLU A 14 -1.75 23.22 0.19
N GLY A 15 -0.62 22.63 0.56
CA GLY A 15 0.19 23.03 1.73
C GLY A 15 -0.19 22.33 3.04
N ASP A 16 -1.26 21.52 3.06
CA ASP A 16 -1.66 20.77 4.24
C ASP A 16 -0.65 19.64 4.57
N MET A 17 -0.28 19.53 5.85
CA MET A 17 0.51 18.41 6.35
C MET A 17 -0.40 17.28 6.82
N ILE A 18 -0.55 16.27 5.97
CA ILE A 18 -1.34 15.06 6.26
C ILE A 18 -0.47 13.93 6.80
N LYS A 19 -1.07 13.09 7.65
CA LYS A 19 -0.53 11.76 8.00
C LYS A 19 -1.46 10.70 7.41
N ILE A 20 -0.87 9.72 6.75
CA ILE A 20 -1.58 8.59 6.16
C ILE A 20 -1.25 7.35 6.99
N TYR A 21 -2.27 6.61 7.41
CA TYR A 21 -2.14 5.34 8.12
C TYR A 21 -2.62 4.18 7.21
N PRO A 22 -1.73 3.60 6.38
CA PRO A 22 -2.12 2.61 5.37
C PRO A 22 -2.82 1.37 5.93
N TYR A 23 -2.36 0.87 7.08
CA TYR A 23 -2.94 -0.32 7.73
C TYR A 23 -4.29 -0.06 8.40
N LYS A 24 -4.57 1.19 8.80
CA LYS A 24 -5.85 1.59 9.37
C LYS A 24 -6.84 2.09 8.31
N GLY A 25 -6.33 2.49 7.13
CA GLY A 25 -7.15 3.10 6.08
C GLY A 25 -7.58 4.53 6.43
N GLU A 26 -6.75 5.28 7.16
CA GLU A 26 -7.12 6.60 7.69
C GLU A 26 -6.16 7.69 7.18
N ILE A 27 -6.70 8.86 6.86
CA ILE A 27 -5.95 10.09 6.59
C ILE A 27 -6.31 11.10 7.68
N THR A 28 -5.29 11.62 8.36
CA THR A 28 -5.46 12.61 9.42
C THR A 28 -4.77 13.92 9.06
N LEU A 29 -5.44 15.04 9.30
CA LEU A 29 -4.89 16.39 9.21
C LEU A 29 -4.86 16.99 10.62
N ASN A 30 -3.71 17.45 11.10
CA ASN A 30 -3.57 17.99 12.47
C ASN A 30 -4.18 17.08 13.56
N ASP A 31 -3.91 15.78 13.45
CA ASP A 31 -4.41 14.72 14.36
C ASP A 31 -5.94 14.53 14.38
N LYS A 32 -6.67 15.13 13.44
CA LYS A 32 -8.09 14.87 13.19
C LYS A 32 -8.26 14.00 11.95
N MET A 33 -9.10 12.97 12.04
CA MET A 33 -9.45 12.15 10.88
C MET A 33 -10.28 12.98 9.90
N VAL A 34 -9.81 13.08 8.66
CA VAL A 34 -10.46 13.84 7.58
C VAL A 34 -11.01 12.94 6.49
N SER A 35 -10.41 11.77 6.29
CA SER A 35 -10.85 10.84 5.25
C SER A 35 -10.45 9.41 5.60
N THR A 36 -11.23 8.46 5.09
CA THR A 36 -10.95 7.02 5.21
C THR A 36 -10.88 6.40 3.83
N PHE A 37 -10.01 5.42 3.64
CA PHE A 37 -9.84 4.70 2.39
C PHE A 37 -9.72 3.21 2.65
N LYS A 38 -10.03 2.43 1.61
CA LYS A 38 -9.75 1.00 1.58
C LYS A 38 -8.67 0.72 0.55
N LEU A 39 -7.77 -0.19 0.90
CA LEU A 39 -6.72 -0.64 -0.02
C LEU A 39 -7.27 -1.81 -0.84
N GLU A 40 -7.44 -1.56 -2.13
CA GLU A 40 -7.81 -2.59 -3.09
C GLU A 40 -6.80 -2.59 -4.23
N PRO A 41 -6.22 -3.76 -4.58
CA PRO A 41 -6.37 -5.09 -3.98
C PRO A 41 -5.60 -5.26 -2.65
N GLU A 42 -5.89 -6.31 -1.87
CA GLU A 42 -5.17 -6.61 -0.62
C GLU A 42 -3.65 -6.80 -0.82
N THR A 43 -3.22 -7.21 -2.02
CA THR A 43 -1.80 -7.36 -2.38
C THR A 43 -1.06 -6.05 -2.56
N LEU A 44 -1.74 -4.90 -2.55
CA LEU A 44 -1.15 -3.59 -2.82
C LEU A 44 0.00 -3.26 -1.85
N LEU A 45 -0.15 -3.64 -0.57
CA LEU A 45 0.90 -3.42 0.43
C LEU A 45 2.17 -4.24 0.11
N ASP A 46 2.00 -5.49 -0.34
CA ASP A 46 3.12 -6.33 -0.77
C ASP A 46 3.79 -5.75 -2.03
N GLU A 47 3.00 -5.19 -2.94
CA GLU A 47 3.51 -4.56 -4.15
C GLU A 47 4.34 -3.31 -3.81
N VAL A 48 3.90 -2.48 -2.88
CA VAL A 48 4.66 -1.31 -2.43
C VAL A 48 5.95 -1.74 -1.74
N ARG A 49 5.89 -2.74 -0.85
CA ARG A 49 7.06 -3.29 -0.16
C ARG A 49 8.09 -3.86 -1.14
N ALA A 50 7.64 -4.51 -2.20
CA ALA A 50 8.49 -5.02 -3.27
C ALA A 50 8.95 -3.93 -4.27
N SER A 51 8.67 -2.66 -4.02
CA SER A 51 8.90 -1.54 -4.95
C SER A 51 8.14 -1.65 -6.28
N GLY A 52 7.13 -2.51 -6.36
CA GLY A 52 6.19 -2.63 -7.46
C GLY A 52 5.65 -4.04 -7.64
N ARG A 53 4.58 -4.13 -8.43
CA ARG A 53 3.94 -5.40 -8.78
C ARG A 53 4.84 -6.34 -9.56
N ILE A 54 5.58 -5.82 -10.55
CA ILE A 54 6.47 -6.64 -11.39
C ILE A 54 7.59 -7.29 -10.54
N PRO A 55 8.36 -6.52 -9.74
CA PRO A 55 9.33 -7.12 -8.81
C PRO A 55 8.72 -8.14 -7.85
N LEU A 56 7.52 -7.86 -7.31
CA LEU A 56 6.81 -8.80 -6.43
C LEU A 56 6.54 -10.14 -7.11
N ILE A 57 5.98 -10.12 -8.33
CA ILE A 57 5.64 -11.34 -9.08
C ILE A 57 6.89 -12.15 -9.38
N ILE A 58 7.97 -11.50 -9.83
CA ILE A 58 9.25 -12.16 -10.13
C ILE A 58 9.84 -12.79 -8.87
N GLY A 59 9.95 -12.03 -7.78
CA GLY A 59 10.51 -12.49 -6.51
C GLY A 59 9.70 -13.63 -5.86
N ARG A 60 8.37 -13.54 -5.92
CA ARG A 60 7.46 -14.58 -5.43
C ARG A 60 7.57 -15.85 -6.28
N GLY A 61 7.65 -15.71 -7.60
CA GLY A 61 7.86 -16.82 -8.52
C GLY A 61 9.19 -17.54 -8.28
N LEU A 62 10.27 -16.79 -8.09
CA LEU A 62 11.59 -17.34 -7.78
C LEU A 62 11.58 -18.10 -6.44
N THR A 63 11.03 -17.49 -5.39
CA THR A 63 10.91 -18.11 -4.07
C THR A 63 10.11 -19.41 -4.12
N ASN A 64 8.98 -19.43 -4.84
CA ASN A 64 8.16 -20.63 -4.99
C ASN A 64 8.91 -21.76 -5.71
N LYS A 65 9.67 -21.44 -6.77
CA LYS A 65 10.50 -22.43 -7.47
C LYS A 65 11.59 -23.00 -6.55
N ALA A 66 12.25 -22.15 -5.78
CA ALA A 66 13.28 -22.58 -4.83
C ALA A 66 12.69 -23.46 -3.72
N ARG A 67 11.55 -23.08 -3.14
CA ARG A 67 10.85 -23.89 -2.12
C ARG A 67 10.46 -25.27 -2.64
N LYS A 68 9.88 -25.33 -3.84
CA LYS A 68 9.53 -26.61 -4.48
C LYS A 68 10.74 -27.52 -4.68
N PHE A 69 11.88 -26.95 -5.07
CA PHE A 69 13.13 -27.71 -5.20
C PHE A 69 13.64 -28.22 -3.84
N LEU A 70 13.48 -27.42 -2.78
CA LEU A 70 13.89 -27.78 -1.42
C LEU A 70 12.88 -28.66 -0.66
N GLY A 71 11.72 -28.98 -1.25
CA GLY A 71 10.67 -29.76 -0.61
C GLY A 71 9.96 -29.03 0.55
N LEU A 72 9.96 -27.69 0.53
CA LEU A 72 9.37 -26.81 1.55
C LEU A 72 7.99 -26.27 1.18
#